data_AF-A3KB53-F1
#
_entry.id   AF-A3KB53-F1
#
_cell.length_a   1.000
_cell.length_b   1.000
_cell.length_c   1.000
_cell.angle_alpha   90.00
_cell.angle_beta   90.00
_cell.angle_gamma   90.00
#
_symmetry.space_group_name_H-M   'P 1'
#
loop_
_entity.id
_entity.type
_entity.pdbx_description
1 polymer ?
#
loop_
_entity_poly.entity_id
_entity_poly.type
_entity_poly.pdbx_seq_one_letter_code
_entity_poly.pdbx_strand_id
1 'polypeptide(L)'
;MKRIIFTCAALALATPAFAESHEGGIPQETVDAIMSMLTDMECQMAPDDIEMEDDGGYELDDVICKGGNQFDIELDADLNEVGRRAE
;
A
#
# COMPACT_ATOMS: atom_id res chain seq x y z
N MET A 1 -21.78 -36.76 -41.46
CA MET A 1 -20.81 -37.40 -40.54
C MET A 1 -19.39 -37.18 -41.06
N LYS A 2 -18.73 -36.05 -40.72
CA LYS A 2 -17.33 -35.84 -41.11
C LYS A 2 -16.58 -35.00 -40.07
N ARG A 3 -15.88 -35.74 -39.22
CA ARG A 3 -14.58 -35.48 -38.57
C ARG A 3 -14.38 -34.11 -37.91
N ILE A 4 -14.51 -34.17 -36.59
CA ILE A 4 -13.90 -33.34 -35.55
C ILE A 4 -12.41 -33.11 -35.87
N ILE A 5 -11.97 -31.85 -35.84
CA ILE A 5 -10.57 -31.49 -35.54
C ILE A 5 -10.61 -30.40 -34.47
N PHE A 6 -10.23 -30.82 -33.26
CA PHE A 6 -9.85 -29.97 -32.15
C PHE A 6 -8.65 -29.11 -32.54
N THR A 7 -8.69 -27.82 -32.23
CA THR A 7 -7.48 -27.00 -32.14
C THR A 7 -7.56 -26.19 -30.86
N CYS A 8 -6.98 -26.75 -29.80
CA CYS A 8 -6.65 -26.04 -28.58
C CYS A 8 -5.54 -25.04 -28.89
N ALA A 9 -5.87 -23.76 -28.96
CA ALA A 9 -4.90 -22.68 -28.82
C ALA A 9 -5.09 -22.09 -27.42
N ALA A 10 -4.53 -22.75 -26.42
CA ALA A 10 -4.35 -22.15 -25.11
C ALA A 10 -3.22 -21.12 -25.24
N LEU A 11 -3.58 -19.86 -25.49
CA LEU A 11 -2.67 -18.74 -25.25
C LEU A 11 -2.48 -18.67 -23.73
N ALA A 12 -1.39 -19.26 -23.26
CA ALA A 12 -0.85 -18.94 -21.95
C ALA A 12 -0.40 -17.47 -22.01
N LEU A 13 -1.28 -16.56 -21.60
CA LEU A 13 -0.90 -15.20 -21.27
C LEU A 13 0.00 -15.32 -20.04
N ALA A 14 1.31 -15.29 -20.25
CA ALA A 14 2.28 -15.00 -19.20
C ALA A 14 2.05 -13.53 -18.80
N THR A 15 1.09 -13.31 -17.90
CA THR A 15 1.00 -12.03 -17.20
C THR A 15 2.26 -11.90 -16.36
N PRO A 16 2.97 -10.76 -16.40
CA PRO A 16 4.00 -10.49 -15.43
C PRO A 16 3.37 -10.65 -14.05
N ALA A 17 4.00 -11.42 -13.17
CA ALA A 17 3.69 -11.39 -11.76
C ALA A 17 4.05 -9.98 -11.27
N PHE A 18 3.12 -9.04 -11.43
CA PHE A 18 3.23 -7.71 -10.86
C PHE A 18 3.18 -7.86 -9.35
N ALA A 19 4.00 -7.04 -8.68
CA ALA A 19 4.16 -6.99 -7.24
C ALA A 19 2.83 -7.14 -6.50
N GLU A 20 2.87 -7.89 -5.39
CA GLU A 20 1.76 -7.94 -4.44
C GLU A 20 1.58 -6.51 -3.90
N SER A 21 0.59 -5.80 -4.45
CA SER A 21 0.19 -4.49 -3.99
C SER A 21 -0.86 -4.67 -2.89
N HIS A 22 -0.73 -3.90 -1.82
CA HIS A 22 -1.75 -3.76 -0.80
C HIS A 22 -2.99 -3.03 -1.35
N GLU A 23 -4.07 -2.98 -0.57
CA GLU A 23 -5.25 -2.18 -0.91
C GLU A 23 -4.85 -0.72 -1.23
N GLY A 24 -5.53 -0.10 -2.19
CA GLY A 24 -5.12 1.21 -2.73
C GLY A 24 -4.03 1.17 -3.81
N GLY A 25 -3.48 -0.01 -4.15
CA GLY A 25 -2.46 -0.13 -5.19
C GLY A 25 -1.05 0.25 -4.72
N ILE A 26 -0.86 0.34 -3.40
CA ILE A 26 0.42 0.66 -2.76
C ILE A 26 1.30 -0.59 -2.77
N PRO A 27 2.56 -0.53 -3.21
CA PRO A 27 3.48 -1.67 -3.13
C PRO A 27 3.63 -2.17 -1.68
N GLN A 28 3.62 -3.49 -1.45
CA GLN A 28 3.77 -4.02 -0.09
C GLN A 28 5.08 -3.58 0.59
N GLU A 29 6.15 -3.39 -0.18
CA GLU A 29 7.43 -2.86 0.33
C GLU A 29 7.30 -1.45 0.93
N THR A 30 6.44 -0.62 0.35
CA THR A 30 6.14 0.73 0.86
C THR A 30 5.33 0.64 2.15
N VAL A 31 4.31 -0.22 2.19
CA VAL A 31 3.52 -0.48 3.39
C VAL A 31 4.42 -0.94 4.54
N ASP A 32 5.28 -1.92 4.27
CA ASP A 32 6.22 -2.45 5.27
C ASP A 32 7.19 -1.36 5.79
N ALA A 33 7.66 -0.49 4.90
CA ALA A 33 8.53 0.64 5.26
C ALA A 33 7.82 1.65 6.19
N ILE A 34 6.58 2.02 5.86
CA ILE A 34 5.74 2.93 6.67
C ILE A 34 5.48 2.30 8.04
N MET A 35 5.08 1.03 8.11
CA MET A 35 4.80 0.34 9.37
C MET A 35 6.04 0.19 10.25
N SER A 36 7.22 -0.02 9.64
CA SER A 36 8.50 -0.01 10.36
C SER A 36 8.81 1.36 10.94
N MET A 37 8.62 2.43 10.16
CA MET A 37 8.81 3.81 10.60
C MET A 37 7.89 4.13 11.79
N LEU A 38 6.59 3.79 11.72
CA LEU A 38 5.64 3.98 12.82
C LEU A 38 6.09 3.24 14.09
N THR A 39 6.58 2.00 13.94
CA THR A 39 7.10 1.20 15.06
C THR A 39 8.29 1.90 15.73
N ASP A 40 9.23 2.43 14.94
CA ASP A 40 10.40 3.17 15.45
C ASP A 40 10.01 4.47 16.18
N MET A 41 8.88 5.08 15.80
CA MET A 41 8.30 6.25 16.45
C MET A 41 7.44 5.93 17.68
N GLU A 42 7.37 4.66 18.10
CA GLU A 42 6.46 4.18 19.15
C GLU A 42 4.98 4.48 18.83
N CYS A 43 4.60 4.36 17.55
CA CYS A 43 3.25 4.54 17.03
C CYS A 43 2.65 3.24 16.44
N GLN A 44 1.33 3.19 16.34
CA GLN A 44 0.55 2.07 15.82
C GLN A 44 -0.58 2.58 14.93
N MET A 45 -0.91 1.82 13.89
CA MET A 45 -1.94 2.12 12.87
C MET A 45 -2.32 0.81 12.15
N ALA A 46 -3.47 0.72 11.49
CA ALA A 46 -3.72 -0.38 10.56
C ALA A 46 -3.08 -0.09 9.18
N PRO A 47 -2.52 -1.09 8.48
CA PRO A 47 -2.00 -0.89 7.12
C PRO A 47 -3.05 -0.39 6.12
N ASP A 48 -4.31 -0.74 6.35
CA ASP A 48 -5.45 -0.32 5.52
C ASP A 48 -5.76 1.18 5.64
N ASP A 49 -5.20 1.86 6.65
CA ASP A 49 -5.34 3.31 6.90
C ASP A 49 -4.25 4.13 6.17
N ILE A 50 -3.51 3.51 5.23
CA ILE A 50 -2.55 4.21 4.36
C ILE A 50 -3.27 4.60 3.06
N GLU A 51 -3.40 5.89 2.82
CA GLU A 51 -3.89 6.43 1.55
C GLU A 51 -2.73 6.98 0.70
N MET A 52 -2.77 6.76 -0.62
CA MET A 52 -1.78 7.30 -1.55
C MET A 52 -2.33 8.55 -2.22
N GLU A 53 -1.58 9.63 -2.14
CA GLU A 53 -1.95 10.92 -2.72
C GLU A 53 -1.62 11.01 -4.22
N ASP A 54 -2.30 11.91 -4.92
CA ASP A 54 -2.13 12.12 -6.37
C ASP A 54 -0.70 12.59 -6.74
N ASP A 55 0.03 13.17 -5.80
CA ASP A 55 1.41 13.63 -5.97
C ASP A 55 2.46 12.54 -5.69
N GLY A 56 2.02 11.33 -5.32
CA GLY A 56 2.85 10.19 -4.96
C GLY A 56 3.26 10.13 -3.49
N GLY A 57 2.79 11.07 -2.67
CA GLY A 57 2.89 11.00 -1.21
C GLY A 57 1.88 10.04 -0.59
N TYR A 58 1.83 10.05 0.75
CA TYR A 58 0.96 9.16 1.53
C TYR A 58 0.33 9.91 2.70
N GLU A 59 -0.95 9.67 2.94
CA GLU A 59 -1.65 10.07 4.16
C GLU A 59 -1.77 8.84 5.07
N LEU A 60 -1.38 9.01 6.33
CA LEU A 60 -1.48 7.97 7.36
C LEU A 60 -2.56 8.40 8.35
N ASP A 61 -3.72 7.75 8.27
CA ASP A 61 -4.86 8.05 9.13
C ASP A 61 -4.80 7.26 10.43
N ASP A 62 -5.48 7.76 11.47
CA ASP A 62 -5.66 7.05 12.73
C ASP A 62 -4.35 6.62 13.44
N VAL A 63 -3.23 7.32 13.23
CA VAL A 63 -1.93 6.98 13.84
C VAL A 63 -1.97 7.24 15.35
N ILE A 64 -1.90 6.18 16.16
CA ILE A 64 -1.87 6.26 17.62
C ILE A 64 -0.42 6.15 18.10
N CYS A 65 0.14 7.25 18.57
CA CYS A 65 1.48 7.28 19.14
C CYS A 65 1.48 7.15 20.67
N LYS A 66 2.66 6.90 21.24
CA LYS A 66 2.86 6.90 22.69
C LYS A 66 2.24 8.12 23.36
N GLY A 67 1.47 7.85 24.42
CA GLY A 67 0.61 8.84 25.06
C GLY A 67 -0.86 8.70 24.68
N GLY A 68 -1.17 7.90 23.65
CA GLY A 68 -2.54 7.56 23.25
C GLY A 68 -3.24 8.66 22.45
N ASN A 69 -2.49 9.66 21.97
CA ASN A 69 -3.03 10.66 21.05
C ASN A 69 -3.06 10.09 19.64
N GLN A 70 -4.12 10.40 18.92
CA GLN A 70 -4.33 10.06 17.52
C GLN A 70 -3.89 11.25 16.64
N PHE A 71 -3.30 10.92 15.50
CA PHE A 71 -2.79 11.89 14.54
C PHE A 71 -3.04 11.42 13.11
N ASP A 72 -3.19 12.39 12.21
CA ASP A 72 -2.96 12.17 10.78
C ASP A 72 -1.53 12.63 10.48
N ILE A 73 -0.80 11.83 9.70
CA ILE A 73 0.57 12.12 9.29
C ILE A 73 0.64 12.11 7.77
N GLU A 74 1.13 13.22 7.20
CA GLU A 74 1.37 13.35 5.76
C GLU A 74 2.84 13.02 5.47
N LEU A 75 3.08 12.14 4.50
CA LEU A 75 4.39 11.78 3.99
C LEU A 75 4.57 12.24 2.55
N ASP A 76 5.77 12.69 2.18
CA ASP A 76 6.13 12.85 0.79
C ASP A 76 6.44 11.51 0.10
N ALA A 77 6.66 11.53 -1.22
CA ALA A 77 6.96 10.34 -2.02
C ALA A 77 8.26 9.60 -1.60
N ASP A 78 9.14 10.27 -0.83
CA ASP A 78 10.37 9.70 -0.28
C ASP A 78 10.17 9.20 1.17
N LEU A 79 8.91 9.13 1.65
CA LEU A 79 8.50 8.72 2.99
C LEU A 79 8.98 9.65 4.11
N ASN A 80 9.25 10.93 3.82
CA ASN A 80 9.53 11.91 4.87
C ASN A 80 8.23 12.52 5.38
N GLU A 81 8.11 12.66 6.70
CA GLU A 81 7.01 13.40 7.31
C GLU A 81 7.08 14.87 6.91
N VAL A 82 6.02 15.33 6.23
CA VAL A 82 5.84 16.72 5.78
C VAL A 82 4.71 17.43 6.53
N GLY A 83 3.82 16.67 7.17
CA GLY A 83 2.69 17.19 7.93
C GLY A 83 2.30 16.28 9.10
N ARG A 84 1.78 16.89 10.17
CA ARG A 84 1.19 16.16 11.31
C ARG A 84 0.06 16.98 11.92
N ARG A 85 -1.13 16.39 12.01
CA ARG A 85 -2.33 16.99 12.60
C ARG A 85 -2.83 16.11 13.74
N ALA A 86 -3.24 16.71 14.86
CA ALA A 86 -3.95 15.98 15.90
C ALA A 86 -5.44 15.87 15.54
N GLU A 87 -6.01 14.70 15.83
CA GLU A 87 -7.45 14.40 15.69
C GLU A 87 -8.26 14.83 16.92
#